data_AF-A0A0F9QR62-F1
#
_entry.id   AF-A0A0F9QR62-F1
#
_cell.length_a   1.000
_cell.length_b   1.000
_cell.length_c   1.000
_cell.angle_alpha   90.00
_cell.angle_beta   90.00
_cell.angle_gamma   90.00
#
_symmetry.space_group_name_H-M   'P 1'
#
loop_
_entity.id
_entity.type
_entity.pdbx_description
1 polymer ?
#
loop_
_entity_poly.entity_id
_entity_poly.type
_entity_poly.pdbx_seq_one_letter_code
_entity_poly.pdbx_strand_id
1 'polypeptide(L)'
;MDEKMNKRPSLQFYPADWLKAVDLQMCSMNTIGVWINILCRMWEAEEEGILSGTTKELALLVGATPTEFRQFLKDAETHLFADVTKSCTIVTIKCRRMNKVFLGREGSKVRMQKHRLQQSCNPSSTSSSSSTTNNNIYSQFVDFWNSKENLPKIKRFTPRRLIKLKARMKEEYFVDNWRMIIERISITPFLTGDNDRGWKADVTWILENSDNYTKVMEGKYDGRKNITNQKQTIGSPQAGSRSVNRRDFAQDSDIGTTIEV
;
A
#
# COMPACT_ATOMS: atom_id res chain seq x y z
N MET A 1 -26.76 -5.29 33.09
CA MET A 1 -26.37 -5.58 31.70
C MET A 1 -25.12 -4.76 31.44
N ASP A 2 -23.95 -5.37 31.64
CA ASP A 2 -22.68 -4.70 31.33
C ASP A 2 -22.49 -4.77 29.82
N GLU A 3 -22.96 -3.73 29.14
CA GLU A 3 -22.52 -3.41 27.80
C GLU A 3 -21.00 -3.31 27.88
N LYS A 4 -20.28 -4.29 27.30
CA LYS A 4 -18.82 -4.25 27.17
C LYS A 4 -18.49 -2.99 26.38
N MET A 5 -18.33 -1.87 27.07
CA MET A 5 -17.85 -0.62 26.52
C MET A 5 -16.47 -0.90 25.98
N ASN A 6 -16.38 -1.10 24.66
CA ASN A 6 -15.11 -1.19 23.96
C ASN A 6 -14.34 0.07 24.34
N LYS A 7 -13.24 -0.11 25.08
CA LYS A 7 -12.38 1.00 25.48
C LYS A 7 -11.98 1.76 24.22
N ARG A 8 -12.22 3.08 24.22
CA ARG A 8 -11.77 3.95 23.13
C ARG A 8 -10.26 3.78 22.98
N PRO A 9 -9.72 3.82 21.74
CA PRO A 9 -8.28 3.80 21.55
C PRO A 9 -7.62 5.03 22.22
N SER A 10 -6.30 5.08 22.25
CA SER A 10 -5.62 6.31 22.68
C SER A 10 -5.80 7.41 21.62
N LEU A 11 -6.03 8.65 22.06
CA LEU A 11 -5.95 9.82 21.19
C LEU A 11 -4.50 10.01 20.73
N GLN A 12 -4.23 9.80 19.43
CA GLN A 12 -2.89 9.94 18.86
C GLN A 12 -2.54 11.43 18.66
N PHE A 13 -1.60 11.94 19.46
CA PHE A 13 -1.08 13.30 19.36
C PHE A 13 0.36 13.29 18.85
N TYR A 14 0.62 13.99 17.75
CA TYR A 14 1.95 14.11 17.16
C TYR A 14 2.45 15.56 17.35
N PRO A 15 3.43 15.81 18.26
CA PRO A 15 3.93 17.15 18.50
C PRO A 15 4.44 17.84 17.23
N ALA A 16 5.05 17.08 16.31
CA ALA A 16 5.51 17.61 15.03
C ALA A 16 4.36 18.11 14.15
N ASP A 17 3.22 17.40 14.08
CA ASP A 17 2.06 17.84 13.31
C ASP A 17 1.45 19.11 13.93
N TRP A 18 1.43 19.18 15.27
CA TRP A 18 0.92 20.34 16.01
C TRP A 18 1.76 21.59 15.76
N LEU A 19 3.08 21.48 15.90
CA LEU A 19 4.01 22.61 15.74
C LEU A 19 4.15 23.06 14.27
N LYS A 20 3.96 22.16 13.31
CA LYS A 20 4.01 22.46 11.87
C LYS A 20 2.72 23.04 11.32
N ALA A 21 1.62 23.02 12.07
CA ALA A 21 0.35 23.59 11.64
C ALA A 21 0.42 25.13 11.68
N VAL A 22 1.11 25.73 10.70
CA VAL A 22 1.38 27.18 10.63
C VAL A 22 0.10 27.99 10.81
N ASP A 23 -0.98 27.58 10.15
CA ASP A 23 -2.29 28.24 10.22
C ASP A 23 -2.81 28.36 11.67
N LEU A 24 -2.65 27.30 12.47
CA LEU A 24 -3.02 27.29 13.89
C LEU A 24 -2.01 28.06 14.74
N GLN A 25 -0.71 27.96 14.42
CA GLN A 25 0.36 28.65 15.16
C GLN A 25 0.33 30.19 14.96
N MET A 26 -0.32 30.68 13.91
CA MET A 26 -0.57 32.11 13.71
C MET A 26 -1.69 32.67 14.62
N CYS A 27 -2.49 31.79 15.23
CA CYS A 27 -3.59 32.20 16.10
C CYS A 27 -3.11 32.57 17.50
N SER A 28 -3.98 33.24 18.27
CA SER A 28 -3.68 33.56 19.66
C SER A 28 -3.50 32.31 20.53
N MET A 29 -2.70 32.40 21.60
CA MET A 29 -2.56 31.31 22.58
C MET A 29 -3.90 30.87 23.17
N ASN A 30 -4.84 31.80 23.30
CA ASN A 30 -6.21 31.48 23.71
C ASN A 30 -6.92 30.59 22.67
N THR A 31 -6.87 30.93 21.38
CA THR A 31 -7.45 30.11 20.31
C THR A 31 -6.83 28.71 20.27
N ILE A 32 -5.51 28.61 20.46
CA ILE A 32 -4.79 27.34 20.54
C ILE A 32 -5.28 26.52 21.76
N GLY A 33 -5.44 27.17 22.92
CA GLY A 33 -5.97 26.56 24.15
C GLY A 33 -7.42 26.07 24.01
N VAL A 34 -8.27 26.88 23.38
CA VAL A 34 -9.65 26.49 23.07
C VAL A 34 -9.65 25.29 22.11
N TRP A 35 -8.79 25.30 21.10
CA TRP A 35 -8.72 24.21 20.13
C TRP A 35 -8.35 22.87 20.75
N ILE A 36 -7.33 22.83 21.62
CA ILE A 36 -6.93 21.57 22.26
C ILE A 36 -8.05 21.02 23.16
N ASN A 37 -8.79 21.88 23.87
CA ASN A 37 -9.94 21.46 24.66
C ASN A 37 -11.06 20.92 23.77
N ILE A 38 -11.34 21.56 22.63
CA ILE A 38 -12.31 21.05 21.64
C ILE A 38 -11.89 19.66 21.12
N LEU A 39 -10.61 19.46 20.78
CA LEU A 39 -10.12 18.16 20.30
C LEU A 39 -10.33 17.05 21.34
N CYS A 40 -10.08 17.33 22.62
CA CYS A 40 -10.35 16.40 23.69
C CYS A 40 -11.86 16.07 23.81
N ARG A 41 -12.75 17.08 23.68
CA ARG A 41 -14.20 16.84 23.71
C ARG A 41 -14.71 16.08 22.50
N MET A 42 -14.18 16.37 21.30
CA MET A 42 -14.48 15.63 20.07
C MET A 42 -14.04 14.16 20.14
N TRP A 43 -12.99 13.84 20.89
CA TRP A 43 -12.53 12.47 21.08
C TRP A 43 -13.49 11.63 21.92
N GLU A 44 -14.12 12.25 22.92
CA GLU A 44 -15.10 11.60 23.80
C GLU A 44 -16.53 11.59 23.22
N ALA A 45 -16.79 12.36 22.16
CA ALA A 45 -18.07 12.40 21.49
C ALA A 45 -18.45 11.05 20.84
N GLU A 46 -19.75 10.81 20.67
CA GLU A 46 -20.26 9.64 19.94
C GLU A 46 -19.76 9.62 18.50
N GLU A 47 -19.94 10.73 17.79
CA GLU A 47 -19.33 10.97 16.48
C GLU A 47 -18.01 11.73 16.63
N GLU A 48 -16.89 11.01 16.50
CA GLU A 48 -15.60 11.63 16.74
C GLU A 48 -15.23 12.68 15.68
N GLY A 49 -14.56 13.73 16.15
CA GLY A 49 -14.09 14.83 15.30
C GLY A 49 -15.17 15.84 14.91
N ILE A 50 -16.37 15.75 15.48
CA ILE A 50 -17.45 16.73 15.33
C ILE A 50 -17.88 17.17 16.73
N LEU A 51 -18.14 18.47 16.88
CA LEU A 51 -18.71 19.03 18.09
C LEU A 51 -19.75 20.08 17.70
N SER A 52 -20.98 19.91 18.18
CA SER A 52 -22.11 20.78 17.87
C SER A 52 -22.81 21.25 19.12
N GLY A 53 -23.29 22.49 19.11
CA GLY A 53 -24.05 23.08 20.20
C GLY A 53 -24.24 24.57 20.00
N THR A 54 -24.89 25.24 20.96
CA THR A 54 -24.93 26.70 20.94
C THR A 54 -23.57 27.28 21.30
N THR A 55 -23.28 28.50 20.85
CA THR A 55 -22.02 29.19 21.16
C THR A 55 -21.77 29.31 22.67
N LYS A 56 -22.83 29.49 23.47
CA LYS A 56 -22.73 29.61 24.93
C LYS A 56 -22.40 28.27 25.58
N GLU A 57 -23.08 27.21 25.19
CA GLU A 57 -22.82 25.85 25.71
C GLU A 57 -21.41 25.40 25.36
N LEU A 58 -20.98 25.61 24.10
CA LEU A 58 -19.65 25.22 23.66
C LEU A 58 -18.54 26.00 24.38
N ALA A 59 -18.72 27.31 24.59
CA ALA A 59 -17.78 28.12 25.37
C ALA A 59 -17.62 27.57 26.79
N LEU A 60 -18.73 27.30 27.49
CA LEU A 60 -18.71 26.69 28.83
C LEU A 60 -18.07 25.31 28.82
N LEU A 61 -18.39 24.48 27.82
CA LEU A 61 -17.88 23.11 27.69
C LEU A 61 -16.35 23.08 27.59
N VAL A 62 -15.76 24.03 26.88
CA VAL A 62 -14.31 24.09 26.64
C VAL A 62 -13.56 24.97 27.63
N GLY A 63 -14.27 25.54 28.62
CA GLY A 63 -13.69 26.39 29.66
C GLY A 63 -13.28 27.78 29.18
N ALA A 64 -13.96 28.32 28.16
CA ALA A 64 -13.69 29.64 27.60
C ALA A 64 -14.82 30.63 27.90
N THR A 65 -14.50 31.91 27.96
CA THR A 65 -15.52 32.97 27.98
C THR A 65 -16.22 33.06 26.61
N PRO A 66 -17.45 33.60 26.54
CA PRO A 66 -18.13 33.78 25.26
C PRO A 66 -17.36 34.65 24.26
N THR A 67 -16.54 35.60 24.73
CA THR A 67 -15.72 36.46 23.87
C THR A 67 -14.53 35.69 23.30
N GLU A 68 -13.82 34.93 24.13
CA GLU A 68 -12.72 34.06 23.70
C GLU A 68 -13.20 33.02 22.69
N PHE A 69 -14.36 32.41 22.93
CA PHE A 69 -14.92 31.42 22.01
C PHE A 69 -15.36 32.03 20.68
N ARG A 70 -15.93 33.25 20.69
CA ARG A 70 -16.21 33.99 19.44
C ARG A 70 -14.95 34.32 18.67
N GLN A 71 -13.86 34.70 19.36
CA GLN A 71 -12.56 34.93 18.73
C GLN A 71 -12.01 33.63 18.11
N PHE A 72 -12.10 32.51 18.84
CA PHE A 72 -11.74 31.20 18.31
C PHE A 72 -12.50 30.86 17.02
N LEU A 73 -13.83 31.08 16.97
CA LEU A 73 -14.62 30.81 15.76
C LEU A 73 -14.16 31.67 14.58
N LYS A 74 -13.84 32.95 14.82
CA LYS A 74 -13.31 33.85 13.79
C LYS A 74 -11.95 33.38 13.28
N ASP A 75 -11.05 32.97 14.18
CA ASP A 75 -9.74 32.46 13.82
C ASP A 75 -9.85 31.15 13.03
N ALA A 76 -10.76 30.24 13.43
CA ALA A 76 -11.02 28.99 12.73
C ALA A 76 -11.53 29.21 11.31
N GLU A 77 -12.42 30.19 11.10
CA GLU A 77 -12.93 30.56 9.77
C GLU A 77 -11.86 31.28 8.93
N THR A 78 -10.99 32.07 9.56
CA THR A 78 -9.93 32.84 8.87
C THR A 78 -8.77 31.96 8.44
N HIS A 79 -8.29 31.09 9.33
CA HIS A 79 -7.11 30.25 9.12
C HIS A 79 -7.47 28.83 8.67
N LEU A 80 -8.75 28.48 8.61
CA LEU A 80 -9.27 27.22 8.04
C LEU A 80 -8.71 25.94 8.68
N PHE A 81 -8.18 25.99 9.90
CA PHE A 81 -7.69 24.80 10.61
C PHE A 81 -8.82 23.87 11.09
N ALA A 82 -10.06 24.36 11.13
CA ALA A 82 -11.27 23.58 11.40
C ALA A 82 -12.39 23.96 10.43
N ASP A 83 -13.30 23.03 10.12
CA ASP A 83 -14.52 23.37 9.38
C ASP A 83 -15.56 23.87 10.39
N VAL A 84 -16.11 25.06 10.16
CA VAL A 84 -17.15 25.64 11.00
C VAL A 84 -18.41 25.83 10.16
N THR A 85 -19.54 25.29 10.64
CA THR A 85 -20.86 25.48 10.03
C THR A 85 -21.78 26.11 11.06
N LYS A 86 -22.53 27.14 10.65
CA LYS A 86 -23.47 27.87 11.50
C LYS A 86 -24.87 27.67 10.94
N SER A 87 -25.78 27.13 11.74
CA SER A 87 -27.18 26.92 11.36
C SER A 87 -28.07 27.44 12.48
N CYS A 88 -28.74 28.57 12.23
CA CYS A 88 -29.56 29.29 13.20
C CYS A 88 -28.78 29.60 14.50
N THR A 89 -29.04 28.85 15.57
CA THR A 89 -28.41 29.01 16.90
C THR A 89 -27.30 27.99 17.17
N ILE A 90 -27.13 27.00 16.29
CA ILE A 90 -26.18 25.90 16.45
C ILE A 90 -24.92 26.17 15.63
N VAL A 91 -23.78 25.97 16.28
CA VAL A 91 -22.47 25.95 15.65
C VAL A 91 -21.97 24.52 15.66
N THR A 92 -21.54 24.05 14.50
CA THR A 92 -20.88 22.75 14.33
C THR A 92 -19.44 22.99 13.93
N ILE A 93 -18.52 22.46 14.72
CA ILE A 93 -17.08 22.52 14.48
C ILE A 93 -16.64 21.10 14.13
N LYS A 94 -15.79 20.96 13.11
CA LYS A 94 -15.29 19.65 12.67
C LYS A 94 -13.77 19.66 12.52
N CYS A 95 -13.13 18.71 13.20
CA CYS A 95 -11.75 18.32 12.96
C CYS A 95 -11.70 17.29 11.81
N ARG A 96 -11.33 17.76 10.60
CA ARG A 96 -11.27 16.93 9.38
C ARG A 96 -10.47 15.64 9.58
N ARG A 97 -9.30 15.74 10.23
CA ARG A 97 -8.40 14.60 10.47
C ARG A 97 -9.06 13.56 11.39
N MET A 98 -9.58 13.98 12.53
CA MET A 98 -10.19 13.06 13.51
C MET A 98 -11.42 12.38 12.92
N ASN A 99 -12.29 13.14 12.24
CA ASN A 99 -13.49 12.60 11.62
C ASN A 99 -13.17 11.61 10.49
N LYS A 100 -12.15 11.88 9.66
CA LYS A 100 -11.70 10.92 8.64
C LYS A 100 -11.22 9.60 9.25
N VAL A 101 -10.48 9.66 10.36
CA VAL A 101 -9.99 8.47 11.07
C VAL A 101 -11.14 7.70 11.72
N PHE A 102 -12.14 8.39 12.25
CA PHE A 102 -13.38 7.79 12.76
C PHE A 102 -14.16 7.04 11.67
N LEU A 103 -14.46 7.70 10.56
CA LEU A 103 -15.17 7.08 9.42
C LEU A 103 -14.41 5.86 8.87
N GLY A 104 -13.07 5.91 8.83
CA GLY A 104 -12.24 4.78 8.44
C GLY A 104 -12.35 3.57 9.40
N ARG A 105 -12.46 3.83 10.71
CA ARG A 105 -12.69 2.79 11.72
C ARG A 105 -14.09 2.20 11.60
N GLU A 106 -15.12 3.02 11.50
CA GLU A 106 -16.51 2.55 11.32
C GLU A 106 -16.66 1.73 10.03
N GLY A 107 -16.11 2.20 8.92
CA GLY A 107 -16.10 1.43 7.66
C GLY A 107 -15.35 0.10 7.78
N SER A 108 -14.31 0.02 8.62
CA SER A 108 -13.60 -1.24 8.88
C SER A 108 -14.40 -2.19 9.75
N LYS A 109 -15.11 -1.70 10.78
CA LYS A 109 -16.05 -2.49 11.59
C LYS A 109 -17.15 -3.10 10.72
N VAL A 110 -17.78 -2.29 9.86
CA VAL A 110 -18.83 -2.74 8.93
C VAL A 110 -18.29 -3.83 7.99
N ARG A 111 -17.09 -3.64 7.42
CA ARG A 111 -16.45 -4.67 6.57
C ARG A 111 -16.18 -5.97 7.32
N MET A 112 -15.66 -5.89 8.54
CA MET A 112 -15.41 -7.07 9.38
C MET A 112 -16.71 -7.79 9.74
N GLN A 113 -17.77 -7.05 10.10
CA GLN A 113 -19.08 -7.63 10.41
C GLN A 113 -19.65 -8.35 9.19
N LYS A 114 -19.63 -7.73 8.02
CA LYS A 114 -20.09 -8.35 6.76
C LYS A 114 -19.31 -9.63 6.46
N HIS A 115 -17.98 -9.62 6.62
CA HIS A 115 -17.15 -10.80 6.42
C HIS A 115 -17.49 -11.92 7.41
N ARG A 116 -17.68 -11.60 8.70
CA ARG A 116 -18.08 -12.58 9.73
C ARG A 116 -19.45 -13.18 9.43
N LEU A 117 -20.43 -12.35 9.04
CA LEU A 117 -21.75 -12.82 8.62
C LEU A 117 -21.65 -13.74 7.41
N GLN A 118 -20.88 -13.38 6.38
CA GLN A 118 -20.67 -14.23 5.21
C GLN A 118 -20.02 -15.59 5.57
N GLN A 119 -19.12 -15.62 6.54
CA GLN A 119 -18.54 -16.87 7.03
C GLN A 119 -19.52 -17.70 7.87
N SER A 120 -20.39 -17.04 8.66
CA SER A 120 -21.46 -17.69 9.43
C SER A 120 -22.55 -18.27 8.54
N CYS A 121 -22.79 -17.69 7.37
CA CYS A 121 -23.80 -18.12 6.42
C CYS A 121 -23.29 -19.16 5.40
N ASN A 122 -22.12 -19.77 5.61
CA ASN A 122 -21.71 -20.93 4.81
C ASN A 122 -22.50 -22.15 5.34
N PRO A 123 -23.61 -22.57 4.71
CA PRO A 123 -24.29 -23.77 5.14
C PRO A 123 -23.41 -24.92 4.66
N SER A 124 -23.13 -25.87 5.55
CA SER A 124 -22.66 -27.20 5.16
C SER A 124 -23.78 -27.94 4.44
N SER A 125 -24.22 -27.46 3.27
CA SER A 125 -25.16 -28.07 2.33
C SER A 125 -25.38 -27.11 1.16
N THR A 126 -24.70 -27.32 0.03
CA THR A 126 -25.18 -26.82 -1.26
C THR A 126 -25.30 -28.02 -2.18
N SER A 127 -26.55 -28.36 -2.49
CA SER A 127 -26.96 -29.40 -3.43
C SER A 127 -26.28 -29.15 -4.77
N SER A 128 -25.51 -30.16 -5.15
CA SER A 128 -24.46 -30.18 -6.15
C SER A 128 -24.96 -30.58 -7.52
N SER A 129 -24.67 -29.75 -8.53
CA SER A 129 -24.59 -30.20 -9.92
C SER A 129 -23.43 -29.57 -10.71
N SER A 130 -22.84 -28.44 -10.26
CA SER A 130 -21.70 -27.76 -10.92
C SER A 130 -20.37 -27.85 -10.15
N SER A 131 -20.35 -28.43 -8.94
CA SER A 131 -19.19 -28.51 -8.06
C SER A 131 -18.20 -29.62 -8.43
N THR A 132 -18.67 -30.73 -9.01
CA THR A 132 -17.83 -31.88 -9.36
C THR A 132 -16.80 -31.55 -10.46
N THR A 133 -17.22 -30.85 -11.51
CA THR A 133 -16.34 -30.45 -12.62
C THR A 133 -15.27 -29.44 -12.18
N ASN A 134 -15.64 -28.49 -11.32
CA ASN A 134 -14.70 -27.49 -10.81
C ASN A 134 -13.68 -28.08 -9.82
N ASN A 135 -14.08 -29.00 -8.95
CA ASN A 135 -13.12 -29.69 -8.09
C ASN A 135 -12.12 -30.53 -8.91
N ASN A 136 -12.59 -31.16 -9.98
CA ASN A 136 -11.76 -31.96 -10.87
C ASN A 136 -10.70 -31.12 -11.62
N ILE A 137 -11.04 -29.93 -12.12
CA ILE A 137 -10.05 -29.09 -12.82
C ILE A 137 -8.94 -28.58 -11.89
N TYR A 138 -9.25 -28.31 -10.60
CA TYR A 138 -8.23 -27.86 -9.65
C TYR A 138 -7.24 -28.96 -9.31
N SER A 139 -7.71 -30.19 -9.07
CA SER A 139 -6.81 -31.33 -8.86
C SER A 139 -5.94 -31.54 -10.10
N GLN A 140 -6.52 -31.53 -11.31
CA GLN A 140 -5.77 -31.66 -12.56
C GLN A 140 -4.68 -30.59 -12.71
N PHE A 141 -4.98 -29.33 -12.38
CA PHE A 141 -4.01 -28.24 -12.44
C PHE A 141 -2.85 -28.46 -11.47
N VAL A 142 -3.15 -28.80 -10.22
CA VAL A 142 -2.15 -29.02 -9.17
C VAL A 142 -1.28 -30.23 -9.50
N ASP A 143 -1.89 -31.33 -9.94
CA ASP A 143 -1.19 -32.56 -10.31
C ASP A 143 -0.27 -32.33 -11.52
N PHE A 144 -0.74 -31.61 -12.53
CA PHE A 144 0.06 -31.30 -13.71
C PHE A 144 1.20 -30.32 -13.40
N TRP A 145 0.99 -29.33 -12.54
CA TRP A 145 2.08 -28.48 -12.05
C TRP A 145 3.12 -29.31 -11.29
N ASN A 146 2.66 -30.16 -10.37
CA ASN A 146 3.52 -30.97 -9.52
C ASN A 146 4.18 -32.14 -10.26
N SER A 147 3.75 -32.51 -11.47
CA SER A 147 4.45 -33.51 -12.29
C SER A 147 5.77 -32.97 -12.86
N LYS A 148 5.93 -31.64 -12.97
CA LYS A 148 7.17 -31.02 -13.47
C LYS A 148 8.21 -30.95 -12.36
N GLU A 149 9.37 -31.59 -12.56
CA GLU A 149 10.44 -31.68 -11.55
C GLU A 149 11.14 -30.34 -11.31
N ASN A 150 11.30 -29.53 -12.35
CA ASN A 150 12.05 -28.27 -12.31
C ASN A 150 11.26 -27.11 -11.66
N LEU A 151 9.99 -27.30 -11.30
CA LEU A 151 9.12 -26.28 -10.73
C LEU A 151 8.97 -26.40 -9.20
N PRO A 152 8.79 -25.28 -8.48
CA PRO A 152 8.46 -25.31 -7.06
C PRO A 152 7.16 -26.08 -6.78
N LYS A 153 7.22 -27.15 -5.97
CA LYS A 153 6.05 -28.00 -5.69
C LYS A 153 4.99 -27.30 -4.84
N ILE A 154 3.73 -27.50 -5.20
CA ILE A 154 2.55 -27.05 -4.46
C ILE A 154 2.26 -28.07 -3.35
N LYS A 155 2.67 -27.75 -2.12
CA LYS A 155 2.31 -28.54 -0.92
C LYS A 155 0.91 -28.21 -0.38
N ARG A 156 0.55 -26.92 -0.40
CA ARG A 156 -0.75 -26.41 0.04
C ARG A 156 -1.26 -25.37 -0.93
N PHE A 157 -2.48 -25.58 -1.42
CA PHE A 157 -3.19 -24.60 -2.24
C PHE A 157 -4.06 -23.73 -1.32
N THR A 158 -3.59 -22.52 -1.01
CA THR A 158 -4.30 -21.63 -0.09
C THR A 158 -5.58 -21.08 -0.73
N PRO A 159 -6.59 -20.65 0.06
CA PRO A 159 -7.81 -20.04 -0.49
C PRO A 159 -7.53 -18.86 -1.42
N ARG A 160 -6.48 -18.06 -1.14
CA ARG A 160 -6.06 -16.95 -2.00
C ARG A 160 -5.58 -17.42 -3.38
N ARG A 161 -4.83 -18.52 -3.45
CA ARG A 161 -4.41 -19.12 -4.74
C ARG A 161 -5.60 -19.71 -5.49
N LEU A 162 -6.57 -20.29 -4.78
CA LEU A 162 -7.81 -20.80 -5.38
C LEU A 162 -8.65 -19.70 -6.02
N ILE A 163 -8.80 -18.55 -5.36
CA ILE A 163 -9.52 -17.40 -5.93
C ILE A 163 -8.83 -16.91 -7.21
N LYS A 164 -7.50 -16.84 -7.20
CA LYS A 164 -6.72 -16.43 -8.38
C LYS A 164 -6.86 -17.43 -9.53
N LEU A 165 -6.72 -18.73 -9.25
CA LEU A 165 -6.93 -19.78 -10.25
C LEU A 165 -8.36 -19.74 -10.81
N LYS A 166 -9.37 -19.52 -9.96
CA LYS A 166 -10.77 -19.31 -10.38
C LYS A 166 -10.93 -18.12 -11.30
N ALA A 167 -10.25 -17.01 -11.01
CA ALA A 167 -10.27 -15.84 -11.88
C ALA A 167 -9.66 -16.16 -13.24
N ARG A 168 -8.50 -16.84 -13.26
CA ARG A 168 -7.85 -17.27 -14.51
C ARG A 168 -8.69 -18.28 -15.30
N MET A 169 -9.37 -19.21 -14.62
CA MET A 169 -10.26 -20.20 -15.26
C MET A 169 -11.57 -19.61 -15.82
N LYS A 170 -11.78 -18.29 -15.71
CA LYS A 170 -12.84 -17.57 -16.42
C LYS A 170 -12.34 -16.90 -17.70
N GLU A 171 -11.04 -16.87 -17.90
CA GLU A 171 -10.41 -16.25 -19.08
C GLU A 171 -10.24 -17.34 -20.14
N GLU A 172 -10.94 -17.19 -21.26
CA GLU A 172 -10.98 -18.17 -22.37
C GLU A 172 -9.57 -18.60 -22.77
N TYR A 173 -8.68 -17.64 -23.01
CA TYR A 173 -7.29 -17.91 -23.37
C TYR A 173 -6.53 -18.75 -22.33
N PHE A 174 -6.77 -18.53 -21.03
CA PHE A 174 -6.08 -19.32 -20.00
C PHE A 174 -6.66 -20.74 -19.91
N VAL A 175 -7.98 -20.89 -20.00
CA VAL A 175 -8.66 -22.19 -19.96
C VAL A 175 -8.15 -23.12 -21.06
N ASP A 176 -7.93 -22.57 -22.26
CA ASP A 176 -7.45 -23.35 -23.40
C ASP A 176 -5.96 -23.67 -23.32
N ASN A 177 -5.17 -22.82 -22.65
CA ASN A 177 -3.71 -22.85 -22.73
C ASN A 177 -2.98 -23.19 -21.43
N TRP A 178 -3.64 -23.37 -20.28
CA TRP A 178 -2.94 -23.49 -18.99
C TRP A 178 -1.95 -24.66 -18.93
N ARG A 179 -2.20 -25.77 -19.64
CA ARG A 179 -1.24 -26.89 -19.76
C ARG A 179 0.00 -26.48 -20.55
N MET A 180 -0.19 -25.80 -21.68
CA MET A 180 0.89 -25.28 -22.51
C MET A 180 1.71 -24.23 -21.77
N ILE A 181 1.06 -23.35 -21.01
CA ILE A 181 1.71 -22.36 -20.15
C ILE A 181 2.65 -23.07 -19.17
N ILE A 182 2.18 -24.09 -18.44
CA ILE A 182 3.00 -24.85 -17.50
C ILE A 182 4.15 -25.58 -18.21
N GLU A 183 3.90 -26.15 -19.39
CA GLU A 183 4.93 -26.78 -20.21
C GLU A 183 6.04 -25.79 -20.57
N ARG A 184 5.68 -24.62 -21.10
CA ARG A 184 6.63 -23.56 -21.45
C ARG A 184 7.45 -23.11 -20.23
N ILE A 185 6.80 -22.89 -19.09
CA ILE A 185 7.52 -22.55 -17.84
C ILE A 185 8.56 -23.62 -17.52
N SER A 186 8.21 -24.91 -17.66
CA SER A 186 9.10 -26.02 -17.30
C SER A 186 10.32 -26.20 -18.21
N ILE A 187 10.28 -25.66 -19.44
CA ILE A 187 11.39 -25.74 -20.41
C ILE A 187 12.20 -24.44 -20.50
N THR A 188 11.68 -23.30 -20.04
CA THR A 188 12.38 -22.02 -20.08
C THR A 188 13.41 -21.91 -18.95
N PRO A 189 14.73 -21.83 -19.24
CA PRO A 189 15.77 -21.83 -18.21
C PRO A 189 15.61 -20.71 -17.17
N PHE A 190 15.32 -19.49 -17.64
CA PHE A 190 15.10 -18.34 -16.76
C PHE A 190 13.96 -18.58 -15.75
N LEU A 191 12.89 -19.28 -16.14
CA LEU A 191 11.71 -19.52 -15.29
C LEU A 191 11.90 -20.70 -14.33
N THR A 192 12.88 -21.58 -14.58
CA THR A 192 13.18 -22.77 -13.77
C THR A 192 14.36 -22.60 -12.81
N GLY A 193 14.98 -21.42 -12.78
CA GLY A 193 16.08 -21.09 -11.86
C GLY A 193 17.45 -20.97 -12.50
N ASP A 194 17.57 -21.15 -13.82
CA ASP A 194 18.80 -20.91 -14.55
C ASP A 194 18.92 -19.42 -14.89
N ASN A 195 19.22 -18.65 -13.85
CA ASN A 195 19.51 -17.22 -13.90
C ASN A 195 20.45 -16.85 -12.74
N ASP A 196 21.08 -15.67 -12.80
CA ASP A 196 22.08 -15.22 -11.83
C ASP A 196 21.63 -15.22 -10.37
N ARG A 197 20.31 -15.27 -10.13
CA ARG A 197 19.69 -15.20 -8.80
C ARG A 197 18.98 -16.48 -8.37
N GLY A 198 19.04 -17.55 -9.18
CA GLY A 198 18.33 -18.81 -8.91
C GLY A 198 16.81 -18.67 -8.84
N TRP A 199 16.23 -17.59 -9.40
CA TRP A 199 14.82 -17.29 -9.29
C TRP A 199 13.96 -18.28 -10.08
N LYS A 200 12.89 -18.80 -9.48
CA LYS A 200 11.96 -19.74 -10.11
C LYS A 200 10.54 -19.16 -10.13
N ALA A 201 9.84 -19.34 -11.24
CA ALA A 201 8.43 -19.04 -11.34
C ALA A 201 7.63 -20.02 -10.46
N ASP A 202 6.88 -19.48 -9.49
CA ASP A 202 5.97 -20.26 -8.65
C ASP A 202 4.52 -20.10 -9.10
N VAL A 203 3.65 -20.94 -8.54
CA VAL A 203 2.21 -20.87 -8.85
C VAL A 203 1.57 -19.53 -8.45
N THR A 204 2.16 -18.82 -7.50
CA THR A 204 1.66 -17.51 -7.07
C THR A 204 1.91 -16.48 -8.16
N TRP A 205 3.13 -16.47 -8.71
CA TRP A 205 3.55 -15.54 -9.75
C TRP A 205 2.73 -15.73 -11.04
N ILE A 206 2.58 -16.96 -11.52
CA ILE A 206 1.86 -17.20 -12.79
C ILE A 206 0.38 -16.86 -12.71
N LEU A 207 -0.24 -16.98 -11.52
CA LEU A 207 -1.66 -16.69 -11.30
C LEU A 207 -1.93 -15.24 -10.84
N GLU A 208 -0.90 -14.41 -10.68
CA GLU A 208 -1.04 -13.06 -10.12
C GLU A 208 -1.92 -12.16 -11.01
N ASN A 209 -1.69 -12.19 -12.33
CA ASN A 209 -2.37 -11.39 -13.33
C ASN A 209 -2.35 -12.09 -14.70
N SER A 210 -3.05 -11.50 -15.67
CA SER A 210 -3.13 -12.01 -17.05
C SER A 210 -1.78 -11.95 -17.76
N ASP A 211 -1.06 -10.85 -17.53
CA ASP A 211 0.16 -10.54 -18.26
C ASP A 211 1.26 -11.58 -18.05
N ASN A 212 1.33 -12.21 -16.88
CA ASN A 212 2.41 -13.15 -16.58
C ASN A 212 2.36 -14.41 -17.45
N TYR A 213 1.20 -15.05 -17.58
CA TYR A 213 1.09 -16.21 -18.46
C TYR A 213 1.09 -15.80 -19.95
N THR A 214 0.62 -14.60 -20.28
CA THR A 214 0.73 -14.07 -21.66
C THR A 214 2.19 -13.91 -22.07
N LYS A 215 3.04 -13.32 -21.22
CA LYS A 215 4.49 -13.19 -21.49
C LYS A 215 5.18 -14.54 -21.69
N VAL A 216 4.74 -15.57 -20.98
CA VAL A 216 5.23 -16.95 -21.17
C VAL A 216 4.84 -17.47 -22.56
N MET A 217 3.59 -17.29 -22.96
CA MET A 217 3.08 -17.73 -24.27
C MET A 217 3.68 -16.94 -25.43
N GLU A 218 3.98 -15.66 -25.25
CA GLU A 218 4.67 -14.79 -26.21
C GLU A 218 6.17 -15.11 -26.35
N GLY A 219 6.71 -16.01 -25.52
CA GLY A 219 8.12 -16.37 -25.57
C GLY A 219 9.05 -15.26 -25.08
N LYS A 220 8.55 -14.31 -24.25
CA LYS A 220 9.36 -13.19 -23.71
C LYS A 220 10.63 -13.66 -22.99
N TYR A 221 10.57 -14.87 -22.43
CA TYR A 221 11.64 -15.48 -21.65
C TYR A 221 12.42 -16.54 -22.45
N ASP A 222 12.07 -16.77 -23.72
CA ASP A 222 12.83 -17.65 -24.59
C ASP A 222 14.17 -16.96 -24.85
N GLY A 223 15.26 -17.58 -24.40
CA GLY A 223 16.59 -17.01 -24.50
C GLY A 223 16.90 -16.61 -25.95
N ARG A 224 17.49 -15.41 -26.14
CA ARG A 224 18.01 -15.02 -27.46
C ARG A 224 19.08 -16.04 -27.84
N LYS A 225 18.82 -16.85 -28.87
CA LYS A 225 19.85 -17.69 -29.49
C LYS A 225 20.94 -16.75 -30.00
N ASN A 226 22.07 -16.67 -29.30
CA ASN A 226 23.26 -16.03 -29.84
C ASN A 226 23.67 -16.84 -31.06
N ILE A 227 23.49 -16.27 -32.26
CA ILE A 227 24.15 -16.74 -33.47
C ILE A 227 25.63 -16.44 -33.28
N THR A 228 26.38 -17.39 -32.74
CA THR A 228 27.83 -17.27 -32.58
C THR A 228 28.45 -17.38 -33.98
N ASN A 229 28.80 -16.25 -34.57
CA ASN A 229 29.71 -16.19 -35.72
C ASN A 229 31.01 -16.92 -35.35
N GLN A 230 31.31 -18.00 -36.08
CA GLN A 230 32.62 -18.64 -36.07
C GLN A 230 33.66 -17.61 -36.50
N LYS A 231 34.53 -17.17 -35.59
CA LYS A 231 35.77 -16.49 -35.94
C LYS A 231 36.91 -17.49 -35.81
N GLN A 232 37.43 -17.87 -36.97
CA GLN A 232 38.62 -18.67 -37.15
C GLN A 232 39.80 -18.11 -36.35
N THR A 233 40.50 -19.03 -35.72
CA THR A 233 41.81 -18.90 -35.08
C THR A 233 42.89 -18.58 -36.10
N ILE A 234 43.57 -17.44 -36.00
CA ILE A 234 44.94 -17.24 -36.52
C ILE A 234 45.73 -16.35 -35.55
N GLY A 235 46.72 -16.96 -34.87
CA GLY A 235 48.06 -16.41 -34.59
C GLY A 235 48.24 -15.27 -33.59
N SER A 236 48.80 -15.58 -32.42
CA SER A 236 49.68 -14.66 -31.66
C SER A 236 51.11 -14.70 -32.22
N PRO A 237 51.92 -13.64 -32.05
CA PRO A 237 52.99 -13.75 -31.04
C PRO A 237 53.28 -12.47 -30.22
N GLN A 238 53.99 -12.70 -29.11
CA GLN A 238 54.43 -11.81 -28.02
C GLN A 238 55.42 -10.70 -28.40
N ALA A 239 55.46 -9.62 -27.60
CA ALA A 239 56.56 -9.26 -26.67
C ALA A 239 56.70 -7.72 -26.46
N GLY A 240 57.02 -7.27 -25.24
CA GLY A 240 57.61 -5.94 -25.01
C GLY A 240 57.26 -5.23 -23.70
N SER A 241 58.06 -5.48 -22.66
CA SER A 241 58.12 -4.81 -21.35
C SER A 241 58.43 -3.30 -21.37
N ARG A 242 57.86 -2.50 -20.45
CA ARG A 242 58.61 -1.64 -19.50
C ARG A 242 57.71 -0.86 -18.53
N SER A 243 58.00 -0.99 -17.24
CA SER A 243 57.62 -0.05 -16.18
C SER A 243 58.43 1.24 -16.28
N VAL A 244 57.91 2.39 -15.81
CA VAL A 244 58.51 3.30 -14.81
C VAL A 244 57.57 4.51 -14.55
N ASN A 245 57.70 4.99 -13.32
CA ASN A 245 56.88 5.87 -12.49
C ASN A 245 57.15 7.39 -12.69
N ARG A 246 56.12 8.20 -12.37
CA ARG A 246 56.12 9.45 -11.56
C ARG A 246 56.87 10.73 -11.99
N ARG A 247 56.16 11.86 -11.73
CA ARG A 247 56.61 13.26 -11.38
C ARG A 247 57.11 14.13 -12.55
N ASP A 248 56.90 15.45 -12.64
CA ASP A 248 56.42 16.54 -11.76
C ASP A 248 56.11 17.79 -12.65
N PHE A 249 55.71 18.91 -12.00
CA PHE A 249 55.61 20.33 -12.44
C PHE A 249 54.21 20.80 -12.90
N ALA A 250 53.43 21.57 -12.11
CA ALA A 250 53.64 22.92 -11.54
C ALA A 250 53.94 23.95 -12.66
N GLN A 251 53.28 25.11 -12.77
CA GLN A 251 53.16 26.13 -11.72
C GLN A 251 52.37 27.38 -12.24
N ASP A 252 51.65 28.04 -11.32
CA ASP A 252 51.27 29.48 -11.17
C ASP A 252 50.63 30.25 -12.34
N SER A 253 49.80 31.29 -12.17
CA SER A 253 49.60 32.32 -11.11
C SER A 253 48.19 32.91 -11.29
N ASP A 254 47.31 32.97 -10.30
CA ASP A 254 47.13 34.00 -9.26
C ASP A 254 47.04 35.46 -9.74
N ILE A 255 45.95 36.14 -9.35
CA ILE A 255 45.86 37.54 -8.86
C ILE A 255 44.39 37.81 -8.52
N GLY A 256 44.14 38.01 -7.22
CA GLY A 256 42.86 38.43 -6.66
C GLY A 256 42.62 39.93 -6.70
N THR A 257 41.44 40.35 -6.23
CA THR A 257 41.14 41.70 -5.72
C THR A 257 39.91 41.65 -4.78
N THR A 258 40.20 41.59 -3.48
CA THR A 258 39.79 42.51 -2.39
C THR A 258 38.47 43.31 -2.41
N ILE A 259 37.64 43.04 -1.38
CA ILE A 259 36.97 43.90 -0.35
C ILE A 259 36.15 45.13 -0.82
N GLU A 260 34.90 45.36 -0.40
CA GLU A 260 34.36 46.03 0.83
C GLU A 260 32.85 46.26 0.51
N VAL A 261 31.83 46.31 1.38
CA VAL A 261 31.62 46.54 2.82
C VAL A 261 30.40 45.71 3.25
#